data_AF-A0A4R6XRP4-F1
#
_entry.id   AF-A0A4R6XRP4-F1
#
_cell.length_a   1.000
_cell.length_b   1.000
_cell.length_c   1.000
_cell.angle_alpha   90.00
_cell.angle_beta   90.00
_cell.angle_gamma   90.00
#
_symmetry.space_group_name_H-M   'P 1'
#
loop_
_entity.id
_entity.type
_entity.pdbx_description
1 polymer ?
#
loop_
_entity_poly.entity_id
_entity_poly.type
_entity_poly.pdbx_seq_one_letter_code
_entity_poly.pdbx_strand_id
1 'polypeptide(L)'
;MRVAAGVILIIAAIFNLLASLVYLGGGAATTSLSNVADSAYVQSQQMTEAEKAELEKFQDEAGGSGILMMAFGVFLLVSVGILIAGAVFLFQDKKPQFIMVAGGMAIVAEVIGILVTQFGVTNTIGLVGGILAIISAKSMGGSAAPVDVE
;
A
#
# COMPACT_ATOMS: atom_id res chain seq x y z
N MET A 1 -8.72 6.96 22.89
CA MET A 1 -8.22 6.09 21.79
C MET A 1 -8.42 6.68 20.41
N ARG A 2 -9.59 7.27 20.07
CA ARG A 2 -9.89 7.78 18.71
C ARG A 2 -8.87 8.76 18.15
N VAL A 3 -8.44 9.74 18.96
CA VAL A 3 -7.39 10.70 18.56
C VAL A 3 -6.05 10.00 18.29
N ALA A 4 -5.64 9.08 19.17
CA ALA A 4 -4.41 8.32 18.96
C ALA A 4 -4.48 7.44 17.69
N ALA A 5 -5.61 6.76 17.46
CA ALA A 5 -5.83 5.95 16.25
C ALA A 5 -5.78 6.80 14.98
N GLY A 6 -6.42 7.97 14.98
CA GLY A 6 -6.38 8.89 13.84
C GLY A 6 -4.98 9.44 13.57
N VAL A 7 -4.21 9.79 14.60
CA VAL A 7 -2.81 10.23 14.45
C VAL A 7 -1.95 9.11 13.88
N ILE A 8 -2.08 7.89 14.38
CA ILE A 8 -1.31 6.73 13.87
C ILE A 8 -1.69 6.42 12.41
N LEU A 9 -2.97 6.52 12.04
CA LEU A 9 -3.38 6.37 10.63
C LEU A 9 -2.75 7.45 9.72
N ILE A 10 -2.61 8.69 10.19
CA ILE A 10 -1.91 9.73 9.42
C ILE A 10 -0.43 9.37 9.25
N ILE A 11 0.23 8.89 10.30
CA ILE A 11 1.63 8.45 10.23
C ILE A 11 1.77 7.28 9.24
N ALA A 12 0.88 6.29 9.29
CA ALA A 12 0.84 5.18 8.34
C ALA A 12 0.61 5.69 6.90
N ALA A 13 -0.27 6.67 6.70
CA ALA A 13 -0.50 7.28 5.40
C ALA A 13 0.76 7.98 4.85
N ILE A 14 1.56 8.63 5.69
CA ILE A 14 2.82 9.25 5.29
C ILE A 14 3.83 8.18 4.83
N PHE A 15 3.97 7.08 5.58
CA PHE A 15 4.85 5.99 5.15
C PHE A 15 4.35 5.32 3.87
N ASN A 16 3.05 5.10 3.72
CA ASN A 16 2.45 4.58 2.50
C ASN A 16 2.67 5.53 1.31
N LEU A 17 2.65 6.85 1.54
CA LEU A 17 2.97 7.81 0.50
C LEU A 17 4.42 7.67 0.04
N LEU A 18 5.37 7.66 0.97
CA LEU A 18 6.79 7.50 0.63
C LEU A 18 7.04 6.16 -0.08
N ALA A 19 6.48 5.07 0.46
CA ALA A 19 6.55 3.76 -0.16
C ALA A 19 5.92 3.76 -1.56
N SER A 20 4.77 4.39 -1.75
CA SER A 20 4.11 4.48 -3.07
C SER A 20 5.02 5.10 -4.12
N LEU A 21 5.75 6.16 -3.76
CA LEU A 21 6.68 6.82 -4.67
C LEU A 21 7.88 5.94 -4.98
N VAL A 22 8.41 5.22 -3.99
CA VAL A 22 9.51 4.26 -4.18
C VAL A 22 9.07 3.09 -5.07
N TYR A 23 7.87 2.54 -4.86
CA TYR A 23 7.34 1.43 -5.65
C TYR A 23 6.97 1.84 -7.08
N LEU A 24 6.37 3.02 -7.26
CA LEU A 24 6.11 3.58 -8.59
C LEU A 24 7.41 3.88 -9.33
N GLY A 25 8.36 4.56 -8.68
CA GLY A 25 9.64 4.92 -9.28
C GLY A 25 10.50 3.70 -9.57
N GLY A 26 10.61 2.77 -8.63
CA GLY A 26 11.34 1.50 -8.80
C GLY A 26 10.70 0.61 -9.86
N GLY A 27 9.37 0.52 -9.89
CA GLY A 27 8.64 -0.22 -10.92
C GLY A 27 8.78 0.39 -12.32
N ALA A 28 8.75 1.72 -12.43
CA ALA A 28 8.99 2.40 -13.70
C ALA A 28 10.45 2.23 -14.17
N ALA A 29 11.42 2.32 -13.26
CA ALA A 29 12.83 2.12 -13.58
C ALA A 29 13.12 0.68 -14.05
N THR A 30 12.61 -0.33 -13.35
CA THR A 30 12.75 -1.75 -13.73
C THR A 30 12.10 -2.05 -15.09
N THR A 31 10.89 -1.54 -15.32
CA THR A 31 10.19 -1.66 -16.61
C THR A 31 10.94 -0.91 -17.73
N SER A 32 11.53 0.25 -17.45
CA SER A 32 12.32 0.96 -18.46
C SER A 32 13.60 0.21 -18.82
N LEU A 33 14.25 -0.44 -17.85
CA LEU A 33 15.47 -1.21 -18.07
C LEU A 33 15.20 -2.47 -18.91
N SER A 34 14.07 -3.15 -18.70
CA SER A 34 13.66 -4.28 -19.55
C SER A 34 13.44 -3.85 -21.00
N ASN A 35 12.75 -2.72 -21.22
CA ASN A 35 12.48 -2.19 -22.56
C ASN A 35 13.76 -1.70 -23.29
N VAL A 36 14.74 -1.17 -22.55
CA VAL A 36 16.05 -0.80 -23.13
C VAL A 36 16.85 -2.05 -23.48
N ALA A 37 16.83 -3.09 -22.64
CA ALA A 37 17.43 -4.37 -22.95
C ALA A 37 16.83 -4.97 -24.24
N ASP A 38 15.50 -4.88 -24.42
CA ASP A 38 14.82 -5.30 -25.64
C ASP A 38 15.31 -4.56 -26.89
N SER A 39 15.41 -3.23 -26.83
CA SER A 39 15.82 -2.44 -27.98
C SER A 39 17.31 -2.59 -28.34
N ALA A 40 18.19 -2.71 -27.34
CA ALA A 40 19.60 -3.02 -27.55
C ALA A 40 19.82 -4.44 -28.09
N TYR A 41 18.96 -5.39 -27.70
CA TYR A 41 18.99 -6.78 -28.18
C TYR A 41 18.59 -6.89 -29.66
N VAL A 42 17.50 -6.25 -30.08
CA VAL A 42 17.09 -6.23 -31.51
C VAL A 42 18.19 -5.63 -32.39
N GLN A 43 19.03 -4.77 -31.82
CA GLN A 43 20.14 -4.11 -32.53
C GLN A 43 21.47 -4.90 -32.51
N SER A 44 21.62 -5.95 -31.70
CA SER A 44 22.88 -6.70 -31.53
C SER A 44 22.74 -8.18 -31.91
N GLN A 45 23.01 -8.51 -33.19
CA GLN A 45 22.93 -9.87 -33.76
C GLN A 45 24.03 -10.87 -33.28
N GLN A 46 24.68 -10.66 -32.13
CA GLN A 46 25.88 -11.44 -31.73
C GLN A 46 25.84 -12.09 -30.34
N MET A 47 24.68 -12.21 -29.70
CA MET A 47 24.60 -12.98 -28.43
C MET A 47 24.53 -14.49 -28.69
N THR A 48 25.20 -15.26 -27.84
CA THR A 48 25.10 -16.72 -27.82
C THR A 48 23.69 -17.14 -27.35
N GLU A 49 23.25 -18.36 -27.69
CA GLU A 49 21.93 -18.86 -27.26
C GLU A 49 21.76 -18.91 -25.73
N ALA A 50 22.86 -19.14 -24.99
CA ALA A 50 22.86 -19.13 -23.54
C ALA A 50 22.58 -17.73 -22.97
N GLU A 51 23.20 -16.70 -23.53
CA GLU A 51 23.00 -15.31 -23.11
C GLU A 51 21.60 -14.81 -23.48
N LYS A 52 21.02 -15.26 -24.60
CA LYS A 52 19.62 -14.99 -24.94
C LYS A 52 18.65 -15.54 -23.90
N ALA A 53 18.82 -16.81 -23.51
CA ALA A 53 17.92 -17.47 -22.58
C ALA A 53 17.99 -16.86 -21.16
N GLU A 54 19.17 -16.39 -20.75
CA GLU A 54 19.36 -15.69 -19.47
C GLU A 54 18.72 -14.29 -19.49
N LEU A 55 18.83 -13.58 -20.63
CA LEU A 55 18.21 -12.28 -20.81
C LEU A 55 16.67 -12.35 -20.87
N GLU A 56 16.09 -13.32 -21.59
CA GLU A 56 14.63 -13.53 -21.63
C GLU A 56 14.06 -13.79 -20.23
N LYS A 57 14.74 -14.63 -19.43
CA LYS A 57 14.36 -14.86 -18.02
C LYS A 57 14.42 -13.59 -17.19
N PHE A 58 15.51 -12.83 -17.33
CA PHE A 58 15.66 -11.56 -16.63
C PHE A 58 14.58 -10.55 -17.04
N GLN A 59 14.18 -10.51 -18.31
CA GLN A 59 13.13 -9.62 -18.80
C GLN A 59 11.74 -10.02 -18.30
N ASP A 60 11.39 -11.30 -18.34
CA ASP A 60 10.11 -11.78 -17.81
C ASP A 60 10.00 -11.51 -16.31
N GLU A 61 11.09 -11.72 -15.57
CA GLU A 61 11.14 -11.49 -14.12
C GLU A 61 11.17 -9.99 -13.77
N ALA A 62 11.97 -9.18 -14.48
CA ALA A 62 12.08 -7.73 -14.27
C ALA A 62 10.82 -6.97 -14.74
N GLY A 63 10.21 -7.37 -15.86
CA GLY A 63 8.97 -6.79 -16.37
C GLY A 63 7.78 -7.16 -15.50
N GLY A 64 7.66 -8.43 -15.11
CA GLY A 64 6.61 -8.91 -14.22
C GLY A 64 6.70 -8.28 -12.81
N SER A 65 7.90 -8.21 -12.25
CA SER A 65 8.12 -7.53 -10.97
C SER A 65 7.93 -6.02 -11.07
N GLY A 66 8.35 -5.37 -12.17
CA GLY A 66 8.18 -3.95 -12.40
C GLY A 66 6.71 -3.52 -12.42
N ILE A 67 5.86 -4.24 -13.17
CA ILE A 67 4.41 -3.98 -13.22
C ILE A 67 3.76 -4.18 -11.85
N LEU A 68 4.14 -5.24 -11.12
CA LEU A 68 3.60 -5.50 -9.78
C LEU A 68 3.98 -4.38 -8.79
N MET A 69 5.23 -3.92 -8.83
CA MET A 69 5.72 -2.82 -8.00
C MET A 69 4.97 -1.52 -8.34
N MET A 70 4.74 -1.21 -9.62
CA MET A 70 3.94 -0.06 -10.03
C MET A 70 2.49 -0.17 -9.53
N ALA A 71 1.84 -1.31 -9.70
CA ALA A 71 0.47 -1.54 -9.26
C ALA A 71 0.33 -1.40 -7.74
N PHE A 72 1.28 -1.95 -6.98
CA PHE A 72 1.32 -1.78 -5.54
C PHE A 72 1.56 -0.33 -5.13
N GLY A 73 2.42 0.39 -5.85
CA GLY A 73 2.63 1.82 -5.68
C GLY A 73 1.34 2.63 -5.87
N VAL A 74 0.56 2.36 -6.92
CA VAL A 74 -0.77 2.99 -7.11
C VAL A 74 -1.73 2.65 -5.98
N PHE A 75 -1.79 1.37 -5.57
CA PHE A 75 -2.62 0.93 -4.46
C PHE A 75 -2.29 1.70 -3.16
N LEU A 76 -1.00 1.83 -2.84
CA LEU A 76 -0.56 2.58 -1.66
C LEU A 76 -0.96 4.05 -1.78
N LEU A 77 -0.78 4.67 -2.94
CA LEU A 77 -1.15 6.07 -3.18
C LEU A 77 -2.65 6.33 -2.98
N VAL A 78 -3.51 5.44 -3.49
CA VAL A 78 -4.97 5.52 -3.25
C VAL A 78 -5.28 5.32 -1.77
N SER A 79 -4.58 4.37 -1.12
CA SER A 79 -4.73 4.10 0.30
C SER A 79 -4.39 5.31 1.17
N VAL A 80 -3.42 6.16 0.79
CA VAL A 80 -3.11 7.41 1.50
C VAL A 80 -4.36 8.27 1.68
N GLY A 81 -5.12 8.50 0.60
CA GLY A 81 -6.34 9.30 0.65
C GLY A 81 -7.41 8.70 1.57
N ILE A 82 -7.59 7.37 1.50
CA ILE A 82 -8.53 6.63 2.34
C ILE A 82 -8.13 6.71 3.82
N LEU A 83 -6.85 6.55 4.14
CA LEU A 83 -6.33 6.59 5.50
C LEU A 83 -6.46 7.98 6.12
N ILE A 84 -6.14 9.04 5.37
CA ILE A 84 -6.32 10.43 5.82
C ILE A 84 -7.81 10.72 6.04
N ALA A 85 -8.68 10.35 5.10
CA ALA A 85 -10.12 10.53 5.26
C ALA A 85 -10.66 9.74 6.48
N GLY A 86 -10.16 8.51 6.69
CA GLY A 86 -10.49 7.68 7.85
C GLY A 86 -10.03 8.31 9.16
N ALA A 87 -8.84 8.91 9.21
CA ALA A 87 -8.35 9.65 10.36
C ALA A 87 -9.21 10.89 10.66
N VAL A 88 -9.60 11.66 9.63
CA VAL A 88 -10.51 12.81 9.79
C VAL A 88 -11.86 12.35 10.34
N PHE A 89 -12.43 11.26 9.83
CA PHE A 89 -13.68 10.72 10.35
C PHE A 89 -13.56 10.17 11.77
N LEU A 90 -12.40 9.62 12.15
CA LEU A 90 -12.09 9.25 13.54
C LEU A 90 -12.06 10.46 14.47
N PHE A 91 -11.48 11.58 14.05
CA PHE A 91 -11.46 12.81 14.84
C PHE A 91 -12.85 13.44 14.95
N GLN A 92 -13.68 13.29 13.91
CA GLN A 92 -15.04 13.82 13.89
C GLN A 92 -16.08 12.92 14.56
N ASP A 93 -15.68 11.70 14.95
CA ASP A 93 -16.60 10.67 15.46
C ASP A 93 -17.75 10.35 14.51
N LYS A 94 -17.46 10.26 13.21
CA LYS A 94 -18.46 10.02 12.15
C LYS A 94 -18.08 8.84 11.27
N LYS A 95 -19.07 8.30 10.55
CA LYS A 95 -18.89 7.30 9.49
C LYS A 95 -18.05 6.06 9.95
N PRO A 96 -18.49 5.34 10.99
CA PRO A 96 -17.73 4.19 11.52
C PRO A 96 -17.43 3.12 10.46
N GLN A 97 -18.33 2.90 9.50
CA GLN A 97 -18.11 1.97 8.39
C GLN A 97 -16.91 2.37 7.52
N PHE A 98 -16.75 3.67 7.23
CA PHE A 98 -15.60 4.15 6.47
C PHE A 98 -14.30 3.99 7.26
N ILE A 99 -14.34 4.25 8.58
CA ILE A 99 -13.18 4.05 9.46
C ILE A 99 -12.75 2.57 9.47
N MET A 100 -13.71 1.64 9.50
CA MET A 100 -13.38 0.21 9.39
C MET A 100 -12.71 -0.14 8.07
N VAL A 101 -13.18 0.43 6.95
CA VAL A 101 -12.54 0.27 5.64
C VAL A 101 -11.13 0.85 5.65
N ALA A 102 -10.93 2.06 6.18
CA ALA A 102 -9.62 2.68 6.28
C ALA A 102 -8.65 1.86 7.15
N GLY A 103 -9.13 1.34 8.30
CA GLY A 103 -8.33 0.48 9.15
C GLY A 103 -7.99 -0.87 8.50
N GLY A 104 -8.94 -1.46 7.76
CA GLY A 104 -8.68 -2.65 6.96
C GLY A 104 -7.68 -2.40 5.84
N MET A 105 -7.78 -1.26 5.15
CA MET A 105 -6.83 -0.86 4.11
C MET A 105 -5.42 -0.70 4.66
N ALA A 106 -5.27 -0.09 5.85
CA ALA A 106 -3.99 0.00 6.54
C ALA A 106 -3.37 -1.38 6.74
N ILE A 107 -4.16 -2.34 7.25
CA ILE A 107 -3.69 -3.71 7.50
C ILE A 107 -3.29 -4.40 6.19
N VAL A 108 -4.12 -4.31 5.15
CA VAL A 108 -3.84 -4.93 3.84
C VAL A 108 -2.55 -4.36 3.24
N ALA A 109 -2.36 -3.04 3.30
CA ALA A 109 -1.15 -2.40 2.81
C ALA A 109 0.10 -2.93 3.50
N GLU A 110 0.05 -3.13 4.81
CA GLU A 110 1.19 -3.66 5.55
C GLU A 110 1.43 -5.15 5.29
N VAL A 111 0.37 -5.96 5.18
CA VAL A 111 0.50 -7.38 4.84
C VAL A 111 1.19 -7.55 3.48
N ILE A 112 0.76 -6.78 2.47
CA ILE A 112 1.40 -6.82 1.14
C ILE A 112 2.85 -6.32 1.24
N GLY A 113 3.09 -5.21 1.96
CA GLY A 113 4.44 -4.68 2.16
C GLY A 113 5.40 -5.69 2.80
N ILE A 114 4.96 -6.42 3.82
CA ILE A 114 5.74 -7.47 4.49
C ILE A 114 6.12 -8.59 3.50
N LEU A 115 5.19 -8.98 2.63
CA LEU A 115 5.44 -10.02 1.62
C LEU A 115 6.46 -9.58 0.55
N VAL A 116 6.56 -8.27 0.28
CA VAL A 116 7.45 -7.74 -0.77
C VAL A 116 8.85 -7.40 -0.22
N THR A 117 8.97 -6.75 0.94
CA THR A 117 10.27 -6.22 1.42
C THR A 117 10.80 -6.82 2.72
N GLN A 118 10.09 -7.79 3.32
CA GLN A 118 10.28 -8.28 4.69
C GLN A 118 9.66 -7.38 5.78
N PHE A 119 9.43 -7.98 6.96
CA PHE A 119 8.79 -7.32 8.11
C PHE A 119 9.69 -6.26 8.74
N GLY A 120 9.25 -5.01 8.73
CA GLY A 120 9.95 -3.86 9.33
C GLY A 120 9.14 -3.13 10.40
N VAL A 121 9.81 -2.23 11.12
CA VAL A 121 9.21 -1.37 12.16
C VAL A 121 8.09 -0.50 11.59
N THR A 122 8.24 -0.05 10.34
CA THR A 122 7.21 0.72 9.62
C THR A 122 5.90 -0.06 9.47
N ASN A 123 5.97 -1.38 9.29
CA ASN A 123 4.78 -2.22 9.15
C ASN A 123 3.99 -2.36 10.45
N THR A 124 4.68 -2.28 11.59
CA THR A 124 4.03 -2.34 12.90
C THR A 124 3.11 -1.13 13.11
N ILE A 125 3.51 0.05 12.60
CA ILE A 125 2.74 1.29 12.76
C ILE A 125 1.42 1.21 12.00
N GLY A 126 1.42 0.75 10.75
CA GLY A 126 0.19 0.59 9.98
C GLY A 126 -0.73 -0.51 10.52
N LEU A 127 -0.16 -1.64 10.99
CA LEU A 127 -0.95 -2.71 11.61
C LEU A 127 -1.63 -2.25 12.90
N VAL A 128 -0.87 -1.63 13.81
CA VAL A 128 -1.41 -1.10 15.07
C VAL A 128 -2.42 0.01 14.80
N GLY A 129 -2.11 0.93 13.87
CA GLY A 129 -3.03 1.98 13.45
C GLY A 129 -4.35 1.44 12.92
N GLY A 130 -4.29 0.44 12.03
CA GLY A 130 -5.46 -0.21 11.46
C GLY A 130 -6.32 -0.93 12.50
N ILE A 131 -5.70 -1.69 13.40
CA ILE A 131 -6.41 -2.38 14.49
C ILE A 131 -7.08 -1.36 15.41
N LEU A 132 -6.37 -0.31 15.84
CA LEU A 132 -6.92 0.72 16.72
C LEU A 132 -8.04 1.51 16.06
N ALA A 133 -7.96 1.75 14.74
CA ALA A 133 -9.02 2.38 13.96
C ALA A 133 -10.28 1.50 13.93
N ILE A 134 -10.15 0.20 13.70
CA ILE A 134 -11.26 -0.75 13.70
C ILE A 134 -11.91 -0.85 15.08
N ILE A 135 -11.11 -0.97 16.14
CA ILE A 135 -11.62 -1.00 17.53
C ILE A 135 -12.37 0.30 17.84
N SER A 136 -11.79 1.44 17.46
CA SER A 136 -12.42 2.75 17.64
C SER A 136 -13.74 2.84 16.88
N ALA A 137 -13.80 2.39 15.62
CA ALA A 137 -15.02 2.38 14.82
C ALA A 137 -16.13 1.51 15.42
N LYS A 138 -15.78 0.31 15.92
CA LYS A 138 -16.74 -0.58 16.58
C LYS A 138 -17.32 0.05 17.85
N SER A 139 -16.52 0.82 18.59
CA SER A 139 -16.99 1.53 19.78
C SER A 139 -17.99 2.66 19.50
N MET A 140 -18.08 3.13 18.24
CA MET A 140 -18.99 4.21 17.84
C MET A 140 -20.42 3.74 17.57
N GLY A 141 -20.61 2.45 17.29
CA GLY A 141 -21.94 1.83 17.14
C GLY A 141 -22.67 1.56 18.46
N GLY A 142 -22.07 1.90 19.60
CA GLY A 142 -22.59 1.61 20.94
C GLY A 142 -23.46 2.71 21.58
N SER A 143 -23.66 3.87 20.94
CA SER A 143 -24.68 4.82 21.40
C SER A 143 -26.05 4.28 21.01
N ALA A 144 -26.69 3.55 21.93
CA ALA A 144 -28.10 3.24 21.86
C ALA A 144 -28.89 4.53 21.58
N ALA A 145 -29.86 4.45 20.67
CA ALA A 145 -30.85 5.51 20.50
C ALA A 145 -31.45 5.87 21.87
N PRO A 146 -31.70 7.16 22.17
CA PRO A 146 -32.40 7.52 23.39
C PRO A 146 -33.71 6.72 23.41
N VAL A 147 -33.96 6.02 24.52
CA VAL A 147 -35.24 5.36 24.76
C VAL A 147 -36.27 6.48 24.78
N ASP A 148 -37.10 6.56 23.75
CA ASP A 148 -38.26 7.42 23.74
C ASP A 148 -39.13 7.00 24.94
N VAL A 149 -39.19 7.86 25.95
CA VAL A 149 -40.06 7.68 27.10
C VAL A 149 -41.42 8.21 26.67
N GLU A 150 -42.31 7.33 26.23
CA GLU A 150 -43.75 7.61 26.12
C GLU A 150 -44.40 7.67 27.51
#